data_AF-A0AAN8X5M1-F1
#
_entry.id   AF-A0AAN8X5M1-F1
#
_cell.length_a   1.000
_cell.length_b   1.000
_cell.length_c   1.000
_cell.angle_alpha   90.00
_cell.angle_beta   90.00
_cell.angle_gamma   90.00
#
_symmetry.space_group_name_H-M   'P 1'
#
loop_
_entity.id
_entity.type
_entity.pdbx_description
1 polymer ?
#
loop_
_entity_poly.entity_id
_entity_poly.type
_entity_poly.pdbx_seq_one_letter_code
_entity_poly.pdbx_strand_id
1 'polypeptide(L)'
;MALETPRKKNKKSTKSHKSDKNVFVKFTALEEMTDVTRPSSTYSSASTDSASSSKSVGTKIQSSLDPSNDSEEEEREFEAWKKRRSVLSDIGGSHCVAVTIQSGSFTWDSKKKLPILENITTSIPSGRLTIVVGNVGSGKTSLLQALIGEMITLKGQLKWNGEMSVAYISQHPWLLNATLRDNILFGRRLLARRYQRVLQACALKPDIDILPNGDQTEIGERGFNLSGGQRQRVAVARALYSDARTVIMVRKDGDYFFYNAK
;
A
#
# COMPACT_ATOMS: atom_id res chain seq x y z
N MET A 1 17.17 -80.25 16.30
CA MET A 1 18.55 -79.87 15.93
C MET A 1 18.44 -78.88 14.79
N ALA A 2 19.00 -77.66 14.95
CA ALA A 2 19.11 -76.57 13.95
C ALA A 2 17.77 -75.93 13.47
N LEU A 3 17.57 -74.61 13.33
CA LEU A 3 18.39 -73.39 13.44
C LEU A 3 17.47 -72.14 13.59
N GLU A 4 17.92 -71.19 14.41
CA GLU A 4 17.85 -69.70 14.34
C GLU A 4 16.53 -68.87 14.20
N THR A 5 16.21 -68.19 15.32
CA THR A 5 15.94 -66.74 15.62
C THR A 5 15.98 -65.63 14.51
N PRO A 6 15.61 -64.32 14.75
CA PRO A 6 14.89 -63.64 15.86
C PRO A 6 13.84 -62.52 15.49
N ARG A 7 13.13 -62.05 16.53
CA ARG A 7 12.42 -60.77 16.78
C ARG A 7 12.52 -59.62 15.74
N LYS A 8 11.37 -59.00 15.42
CA LYS A 8 11.27 -57.55 15.10
C LYS A 8 10.18 -56.85 15.92
N LYS A 9 10.61 -55.85 16.71
CA LYS A 9 9.78 -54.82 17.35
C LYS A 9 9.28 -53.86 16.25
N ASN A 10 7.97 -53.67 16.11
CA ASN A 10 7.44 -52.63 15.23
C ASN A 10 7.33 -51.29 15.99
N LYS A 11 8.22 -50.36 15.63
CA LYS A 11 8.20 -48.96 16.05
C LYS A 11 6.95 -48.28 15.51
N LYS A 12 6.22 -47.58 16.38
CA LYS A 12 5.23 -46.56 15.97
C LYS A 12 5.96 -45.50 15.15
N SER A 13 5.70 -45.49 13.84
CA SER A 13 6.10 -44.42 12.94
C SER A 13 5.25 -43.19 13.26
N THR A 14 5.87 -42.19 13.89
CA THR A 14 5.32 -40.84 13.98
C THR A 14 5.37 -40.23 12.59
N LYS A 15 4.20 -40.14 11.93
CA LYS A 15 4.02 -39.38 10.69
C LYS A 15 4.34 -37.90 10.96
N SER A 16 5.56 -37.50 10.60
CA SER A 16 5.91 -36.10 10.37
C SER A 16 5.10 -35.59 9.18
N HIS A 17 3.96 -34.97 9.43
CA HIS A 17 3.25 -34.16 8.45
C HIS A 17 4.03 -32.85 8.24
N LYS A 18 5.10 -32.93 7.44
CA LYS A 18 5.78 -31.73 6.92
C LYS A 18 4.99 -31.31 5.69
N SER A 19 4.00 -30.43 5.89
CA SER A 19 3.36 -29.78 4.76
C SER A 19 4.35 -28.76 4.20
N ASP A 20 4.95 -29.05 3.05
CA ASP A 20 5.78 -28.10 2.31
C ASP A 20 4.88 -26.95 1.81
N LYS A 21 4.60 -26.00 2.69
CA LYS A 21 3.91 -24.74 2.38
C LYS A 21 4.96 -23.71 2.03
N ASN A 22 5.59 -23.85 0.87
CA ASN A 22 6.61 -22.89 0.45
C ASN A 22 5.94 -21.60 -0.05
N VAL A 23 6.15 -20.51 0.69
CA VAL A 23 5.91 -19.14 0.20
C VAL A 23 7.13 -18.75 -0.63
N PHE A 24 6.91 -18.35 -1.88
CA PHE A 24 8.00 -17.87 -2.74
C PHE A 24 7.91 -16.34 -2.88
N VAL A 25 8.97 -15.64 -2.52
CA VAL A 25 9.10 -14.20 -2.79
C VAL A 25 9.76 -14.07 -4.16
N LYS A 26 9.03 -13.57 -5.16
CA LYS A 26 9.57 -13.34 -6.50
C LYS A 26 9.83 -11.85 -6.70
N PHE A 27 11.03 -11.52 -7.11
CA PHE A 27 11.39 -10.15 -7.47
C PHE A 27 11.14 -9.94 -8.96
N THR A 28 10.44 -8.86 -9.30
CA THR A 28 10.33 -8.40 -10.68
C THR A 28 10.95 -7.01 -10.71
N ALA A 29 12.03 -6.83 -11.47
CA ALA A 29 12.51 -5.51 -11.79
C ALA A 29 11.48 -4.85 -12.71
N LEU A 30 10.82 -3.78 -12.26
CA LEU A 30 10.19 -2.82 -13.18
C LEU A 30 11.27 -1.88 -13.68
N GLU A 31 12.04 -2.35 -14.65
CA GLU A 31 12.55 -1.44 -15.68
C GLU A 31 11.35 -1.18 -16.61
N GLU A 32 11.19 0.05 -17.12
CA GLU A 32 10.06 0.51 -17.98
C GLU A 32 8.81 1.14 -17.32
N MET A 33 8.98 2.10 -16.40
CA MET A 33 7.94 3.15 -16.18
C MET A 33 8.55 4.53 -15.95
N THR A 34 9.58 4.90 -16.70
CA THR A 34 10.18 6.25 -16.70
C THR A 34 9.71 7.06 -17.91
N ASP A 35 8.41 7.32 -18.04
CA ASP A 35 7.98 8.36 -18.99
C ASP A 35 6.65 9.04 -18.60
N VAL A 36 6.56 9.52 -17.36
CA VAL A 36 5.46 10.41 -16.93
C VAL A 36 6.04 11.62 -16.20
N THR A 37 6.92 12.38 -16.86
CA THR A 37 7.34 13.71 -16.37
C THR A 37 7.69 14.64 -17.52
N ARG A 38 6.70 15.06 -18.30
CA ARG A 38 6.69 16.38 -18.96
C ARG A 38 5.26 16.89 -19.11
N PRO A 39 4.78 17.83 -18.27
CA PRO A 39 3.67 18.68 -18.68
C PRO A 39 4.23 19.74 -19.63
N SER A 40 3.85 19.65 -20.91
CA SER A 40 4.00 20.73 -21.88
C SER A 40 3.12 21.90 -21.44
N SER A 41 3.76 23.05 -21.18
CA SER A 41 3.11 24.31 -20.85
C SER A 41 2.47 24.94 -22.08
N THR A 42 1.13 24.92 -22.17
CA THR A 42 0.40 25.91 -22.97
C THR A 42 -1.02 26.06 -22.41
N TYR A 43 -1.20 26.98 -21.46
CA TYR A 43 -2.52 27.56 -21.18
C TYR A 43 -2.50 28.98 -21.74
N SER A 44 -3.24 29.15 -22.84
CA SER A 44 -3.56 30.44 -23.42
C SER A 44 -4.61 31.12 -22.54
N SER A 45 -4.36 32.38 -22.19
CA SER A 45 -5.28 33.27 -21.49
C SER A 45 -6.45 33.65 -22.40
N ALA A 46 -7.67 33.35 -21.97
CA ALA A 46 -8.89 33.93 -22.53
C ALA A 46 -9.72 34.54 -21.40
N SER A 47 -9.70 35.86 -21.35
CA SER A 47 -10.55 36.73 -20.55
C SER A 47 -11.95 36.83 -21.16
N THR A 48 -13.00 36.73 -20.35
CA THR A 48 -14.27 37.44 -20.58
C THR A 48 -14.99 37.69 -19.25
N ASP A 49 -15.33 38.96 -19.05
CA ASP A 49 -16.23 39.46 -18.01
C ASP A 49 -17.68 39.02 -18.28
N SER A 50 -18.46 38.76 -17.22
CA SER A 50 -19.79 39.36 -17.04
C SER A 50 -20.39 38.99 -15.69
N ALA A 51 -20.87 40.04 -15.01
CA ALA A 51 -21.54 40.00 -13.72
C ALA A 51 -23.03 39.62 -13.87
N SER A 52 -23.58 38.90 -12.89
CA SER A 52 -24.90 39.21 -12.33
C SER A 52 -25.09 38.56 -10.96
N SER A 53 -25.84 39.27 -10.12
CA SER A 53 -25.92 39.12 -8.66
C SER A 53 -27.13 38.29 -8.24
N SER A 54 -27.01 37.51 -7.16
CA SER A 54 -28.10 37.33 -6.20
C SER A 54 -27.58 36.78 -4.86
N LYS A 55 -27.99 37.45 -3.79
CA LYS A 55 -27.63 37.21 -2.39
C LYS A 55 -28.46 36.06 -1.80
N SER A 56 -27.84 35.23 -0.97
CA SER A 56 -28.50 34.65 0.20
C SER A 56 -27.50 34.50 1.36
N VAL A 57 -27.98 34.87 2.54
CA VAL A 57 -27.24 35.01 3.79
C VAL A 57 -27.19 33.66 4.50
N GLY A 58 -26.00 33.21 4.86
CA GLY A 58 -25.76 32.02 5.67
C GLY A 58 -24.39 32.11 6.34
N THR A 59 -24.39 32.07 7.65
CA THR A 59 -23.29 32.35 8.58
C THR A 59 -21.96 31.68 8.20
N LYS A 60 -20.95 32.49 7.88
CA LYS A 60 -19.62 32.07 7.41
C LYS A 60 -18.73 31.75 8.61
N ILE A 61 -18.51 30.47 8.89
CA ILE A 61 -17.33 30.04 9.66
C ILE A 61 -16.12 30.33 8.76
N GLN A 62 -15.40 31.37 9.11
CA GLN A 62 -14.25 31.87 8.38
C GLN A 62 -13.04 31.02 8.74
N SER A 63 -12.83 29.88 8.06
CA SER A 63 -11.48 29.32 7.95
C SER A 63 -10.71 30.18 6.94
N SER A 64 -9.81 31.01 7.45
CA SER A 64 -8.86 31.77 6.66
C SER A 64 -7.91 30.81 5.95
N LEU A 65 -8.28 30.38 4.75
CA LEU A 65 -7.42 29.66 3.82
C LEU A 65 -6.68 30.71 2.98
N ASP A 66 -5.48 31.08 3.42
CA ASP A 66 -4.57 31.93 2.65
C ASP A 66 -3.94 31.11 1.51
N PRO A 67 -4.25 31.38 0.22
CA PRO A 67 -3.75 30.59 -0.92
C PRO A 67 -2.23 30.65 -1.09
N SER A 68 -1.58 31.68 -0.53
CA SER A 68 -0.13 31.87 -0.56
C SER A 68 0.61 30.83 0.28
N ASN A 69 0.06 30.43 1.43
CA ASN A 69 0.72 29.49 2.35
C ASN A 69 0.70 28.05 1.81
N ASP A 70 -0.39 27.65 1.15
CA ASP A 70 -0.50 26.33 0.53
C ASP A 70 0.52 26.15 -0.62
N SER A 71 0.83 27.23 -1.34
CA SER A 71 1.81 27.21 -2.43
C SER A 71 3.23 26.92 -1.93
N GLU A 72 3.63 27.56 -0.82
CA GLU A 72 4.95 27.35 -0.22
C GLU A 72 5.09 25.98 0.42
N GLU A 73 4.03 25.50 1.08
CA GLU A 73 4.05 24.22 1.76
C GLU A 73 4.01 23.05 0.76
N GLU A 74 3.28 23.20 -0.35
CA GLU A 74 3.36 22.27 -1.50
C GLU A 74 4.78 22.19 -2.07
N GLU A 75 5.46 23.33 -2.23
CA GLU A 75 6.83 23.37 -2.72
C GLU A 75 7.81 22.74 -1.72
N ARG A 76 7.64 23.00 -0.42
CA ARG A 76 8.43 22.34 0.64
C ARG A 76 8.20 20.84 0.67
N GLU A 77 6.97 20.37 0.54
CA GLU A 77 6.68 18.93 0.45
C GLU A 77 7.29 18.32 -0.81
N PHE A 78 7.22 19.03 -1.94
CA PHE A 78 7.77 18.57 -3.20
C PHE A 78 9.30 18.50 -3.17
N GLU A 79 9.97 19.50 -2.58
CA GLU A 79 11.42 19.48 -2.37
C GLU A 79 11.83 18.45 -1.31
N ALA A 80 11.06 18.28 -0.23
CA ALA A 80 11.25 17.19 0.72
C ALA A 80 11.11 15.82 0.05
N TRP A 81 10.17 15.68 -0.90
CA TRP A 81 10.01 14.47 -1.72
C TRP A 81 11.21 14.26 -2.65
N LYS A 82 11.66 15.29 -3.38
CA LYS A 82 12.85 15.20 -4.24
C LYS A 82 14.09 14.81 -3.44
N LYS A 83 14.28 15.43 -2.27
CA LYS A 83 15.39 15.12 -1.36
C LYS A 83 15.35 13.66 -0.90
N ARG A 84 14.18 13.15 -0.50
CA ARG A 84 14.02 11.72 -0.12
C ARG A 84 14.37 10.79 -1.28
N ARG A 85 13.94 11.13 -2.51
CA ARG A 85 14.25 10.34 -3.71
C ARG A 85 15.74 10.42 -4.11
N SER A 86 16.39 11.58 -3.96
CA SER A 86 17.84 11.73 -4.20
C SER A 86 18.66 10.87 -3.24
N VAL A 87 18.26 10.84 -1.96
CA VAL A 87 18.91 9.96 -0.97
C VAL A 87 18.78 8.48 -1.39
N LEU A 88 17.69 8.08 -2.05
CA LEU A 88 17.55 6.72 -2.58
C LEU A 88 18.42 6.45 -3.81
N SER A 89 18.71 7.46 -4.65
CA SER A 89 19.62 7.30 -5.80
C SER A 89 21.11 7.36 -5.43
N ASP A 90 21.47 8.13 -4.39
CA ASP A 90 22.87 8.31 -3.95
C ASP A 90 23.40 7.10 -3.15
N ILE A 91 22.52 6.20 -2.69
CA ILE A 91 22.88 4.88 -2.12
C ILE A 91 23.21 3.86 -3.24
N GLY A 92 23.60 4.33 -4.43
CA GLY A 92 23.98 3.55 -5.61
C GLY A 92 25.21 2.63 -5.48
N GLY A 93 25.69 2.36 -4.28
CA GLY A 93 26.81 1.44 -4.02
C GLY A 93 26.45 0.16 -3.26
N SER A 94 25.24 0.01 -2.73
CA SER A 94 24.81 -1.20 -1.99
C SER A 94 23.29 -1.29 -2.02
N HIS A 95 22.72 -2.42 -2.45
CA HIS A 95 21.27 -2.64 -2.52
C HIS A 95 20.56 -2.16 -1.24
N CYS A 96 19.89 -1.00 -1.30
CA CYS A 96 19.15 -0.47 -0.16
C CYS A 96 17.97 -1.40 0.14
N VAL A 97 17.92 -1.98 1.34
CA VAL A 97 16.88 -2.91 1.77
C VAL A 97 15.83 -2.14 2.58
N ALA A 98 14.55 -2.40 2.31
CA ALA A 98 13.41 -1.80 3.01
C ALA A 98 13.07 -2.56 4.29
N VAL A 99 13.03 -3.89 4.19
CA VAL A 99 12.71 -4.79 5.28
C VAL A 99 13.43 -6.12 5.11
N THR A 100 13.96 -6.63 6.21
CA THR A 100 14.65 -7.91 6.28
C THR A 100 13.96 -8.81 7.28
N ILE A 101 13.77 -10.08 6.90
CA ILE A 101 13.39 -11.18 7.78
C ILE A 101 14.56 -12.15 7.82
N GLN A 102 15.02 -12.49 9.02
CA GLN A 102 16.06 -13.50 9.24
C GLN A 102 15.52 -14.62 10.12
N SER A 103 15.36 -15.82 9.54
CA SER A 103 14.82 -17.02 10.21
C SER A 103 13.56 -16.75 11.02
N GLY A 104 12.67 -15.91 10.47
CA GLY A 104 11.44 -15.47 11.11
C GLY A 104 10.40 -16.59 11.19
N SER A 105 9.89 -16.83 12.38
CA SER A 105 8.74 -17.72 12.59
C SER A 105 7.61 -16.96 13.27
N PHE A 106 6.41 -17.01 12.70
CA PHE A 106 5.28 -16.16 13.08
C PHE A 106 4.02 -16.96 13.41
N THR A 107 3.23 -16.46 14.36
CA THR A 107 1.93 -17.03 14.76
C THR A 107 0.88 -15.96 15.02
N TRP A 108 -0.39 -16.33 14.91
CA TRP A 108 -1.52 -15.49 15.34
C TRP A 108 -1.82 -15.61 16.83
N ASP A 109 -1.38 -16.70 17.48
CA ASP A 109 -1.76 -17.02 18.86
C ASP A 109 -0.51 -17.30 19.69
N SER A 110 -0.29 -16.48 20.73
CA SER A 110 0.83 -16.62 21.66
C SER A 110 0.77 -17.93 22.45
N LYS A 111 -0.41 -18.51 22.65
CA LYS A 111 -0.61 -19.76 23.42
C LYS A 111 -0.25 -20.98 22.58
N LYS A 112 -0.42 -20.90 21.26
CA LYS A 112 -0.04 -21.96 20.33
C LYS A 112 1.42 -21.78 19.95
N LYS A 113 2.30 -22.64 20.50
CA LYS A 113 3.72 -22.71 20.14
C LYS A 113 3.98 -23.18 18.70
N LEU A 114 2.93 -23.41 17.90
CA LEU A 114 3.04 -23.87 16.52
C LEU A 114 3.10 -22.66 15.58
N PRO A 115 4.22 -22.45 14.87
CA PRO A 115 4.32 -21.39 13.88
C PRO A 115 3.40 -21.65 12.68
N ILE A 116 2.78 -20.59 12.16
CA ILE A 116 2.04 -20.61 10.89
C ILE A 116 2.98 -20.37 9.72
N LEU A 117 3.96 -19.49 9.93
CA LEU A 117 5.11 -19.29 9.06
C LEU A 117 6.35 -19.71 9.82
N GLU A 118 7.19 -20.53 9.20
CA GLU A 118 8.38 -21.08 9.84
C GLU A 118 9.63 -20.81 9.00
N ASN A 119 10.67 -20.33 9.66
CA ASN A 119 12.01 -20.14 9.09
C ASN A 119 12.02 -19.34 7.77
N ILE A 120 11.28 -18.24 7.74
CA ILE A 120 11.26 -17.33 6.59
C ILE A 120 12.51 -16.46 6.65
N THR A 121 13.29 -16.46 5.57
CA THR A 121 14.42 -15.54 5.38
C THR A 121 14.24 -14.83 4.05
N THR A 122 14.09 -13.51 4.09
CA THR A 122 13.89 -12.70 2.88
C THR A 122 14.31 -11.25 3.11
N SER A 123 14.62 -10.55 2.03
CA SER A 123 15.02 -9.15 2.03
C SER A 123 14.28 -8.46 0.91
N ILE A 124 13.46 -7.46 1.26
CA ILE A 124 12.69 -6.68 0.28
C ILE A 124 13.48 -5.42 -0.05
N PRO A 125 13.91 -5.22 -1.31
CA PRO A 125 14.65 -4.04 -1.72
C PRO A 125 13.79 -2.77 -1.65
N SER A 126 14.42 -1.64 -1.33
CA SER A 126 13.82 -0.32 -1.43
C SER A 126 13.70 0.15 -2.87
N GLY A 127 12.66 0.94 -3.16
CA GLY A 127 12.42 1.51 -4.49
C GLY A 127 12.05 0.52 -5.59
N ARG A 128 11.76 -0.75 -5.25
CA ARG A 128 11.37 -1.79 -6.22
C ARG A 128 10.01 -2.39 -5.89
N LEU A 129 9.29 -2.78 -6.94
CA LEU A 129 8.12 -3.65 -6.80
C LEU A 129 8.59 -5.07 -6.49
N THR A 130 8.11 -5.63 -5.39
CA THR A 130 8.31 -7.02 -5.00
C THR A 130 6.97 -7.73 -5.04
N ILE A 131 6.90 -8.94 -5.59
CA ILE A 131 5.66 -9.69 -5.72
C ILE A 131 5.78 -10.97 -4.89
N VAL A 132 4.85 -11.19 -3.96
CA VAL A 132 4.80 -12.46 -3.21
C VAL A 132 3.80 -13.38 -3.88
N VAL A 133 4.30 -14.52 -4.34
CA VAL A 133 3.57 -15.52 -5.13
C VAL A 133 3.64 -16.89 -4.47
N GLY A 134 2.71 -17.77 -4.83
CA GLY A 134 2.67 -19.14 -4.30
C GLY A 134 1.26 -19.68 -4.23
N ASN A 135 1.10 -20.93 -3.82
CA ASN A 135 -0.19 -21.62 -3.84
C ASN A 135 -1.17 -21.02 -2.82
N VAL A 136 -2.47 -21.18 -3.04
CA VAL A 136 -3.49 -20.82 -2.03
C VAL A 136 -3.18 -21.53 -0.71
N GLY A 137 -3.24 -20.81 0.41
CA GLY A 137 -2.92 -21.37 1.73
C GLY A 137 -1.43 -21.53 2.05
N SER A 138 -0.51 -21.10 1.17
CA SER A 138 0.94 -21.10 1.47
C SER A 138 1.34 -20.14 2.59
N GLY A 139 0.50 -19.16 2.95
CA GLY A 139 0.78 -18.22 4.04
C GLY A 139 1.18 -16.82 3.58
N LYS A 140 0.91 -16.45 2.33
CA LYS A 140 1.22 -15.12 1.78
C LYS A 140 0.51 -13.97 2.52
N THR A 141 -0.79 -14.09 2.81
CA THR A 141 -1.49 -13.12 3.69
C THR A 141 -0.80 -13.05 5.04
N SER A 142 -0.47 -14.19 5.64
CA SER A 142 0.24 -14.23 6.92
C SER A 142 1.58 -13.51 6.82
N LEU A 143 2.31 -13.63 5.70
CA LEU A 143 3.59 -12.94 5.53
C LEU A 143 3.40 -11.42 5.50
N LEU A 144 2.38 -10.92 4.79
CA LEU A 144 2.04 -9.50 4.81
C LEU A 144 1.72 -9.00 6.22
N GLN A 145 0.91 -9.78 6.94
CA GLN A 145 0.42 -9.45 8.27
C GLN A 145 1.57 -9.47 9.29
N ALA A 146 2.53 -10.39 9.15
CA ALA A 146 3.77 -10.37 9.90
C ALA A 146 4.61 -9.12 9.61
N LEU A 147 4.67 -8.66 8.36
CA LEU A 147 5.43 -7.46 7.98
C LEU A 147 4.87 -6.17 8.57
N ILE A 148 3.54 -6.05 8.68
CA ILE A 148 2.89 -4.90 9.31
C ILE A 148 2.80 -5.01 10.85
N GLY A 149 3.30 -6.10 11.45
CA GLY A 149 3.36 -6.29 12.90
C GLY A 149 2.10 -6.88 13.55
N GLU A 150 1.13 -7.36 12.77
CA GLU A 150 -0.11 -7.97 13.29
C GLU A 150 0.09 -9.42 13.77
N MET A 151 1.19 -10.07 13.39
CA MET A 151 1.55 -11.41 13.88
C MET A 151 2.65 -11.37 14.92
N ILE A 152 2.61 -12.33 15.85
CA ILE A 152 3.60 -12.49 16.89
C ILE A 152 4.83 -13.20 16.33
N THR A 153 6.01 -12.64 16.58
CA THR A 153 7.29 -13.28 16.24
C THR A 153 7.69 -14.27 17.33
N LEU A 154 7.76 -15.56 17.00
CA LEU A 154 8.20 -16.62 17.90
C LEU A 154 9.72 -16.81 17.88
N LYS A 155 10.33 -16.68 16.69
CA LYS A 155 11.77 -16.84 16.45
C LYS A 155 12.21 -15.93 15.32
N GLY A 156 13.51 -15.66 15.27
CA GLY A 156 14.13 -14.83 14.23
C GLY A 156 13.93 -13.34 14.44
N GLN A 157 14.18 -12.57 13.40
CA GLN A 157 14.09 -11.11 13.44
C GLN A 157 13.40 -10.56 12.20
N LEU A 158 12.48 -9.60 12.42
CA LEU A 158 11.88 -8.74 11.42
C LEU A 158 12.43 -7.33 11.65
N LYS A 159 13.10 -6.74 10.67
CA LYS A 159 13.68 -5.40 10.80
C LYS A 159 13.33 -4.52 9.60
N TRP A 160 12.67 -3.40 9.89
CA TRP A 160 12.48 -2.31 8.93
C TRP A 160 13.71 -1.41 8.93
N ASN A 161 14.06 -0.89 7.75
CA ASN A 161 15.11 0.11 7.61
C ASN A 161 14.52 1.50 7.90
N GLY A 162 14.65 1.93 9.16
CA GLY A 162 14.04 3.15 9.67
C GLY A 162 12.66 2.90 10.31
N GLU A 163 11.89 3.99 10.48
CA GLU A 163 10.55 3.93 11.06
C GLU A 163 9.56 3.20 10.14
N MET A 164 8.75 2.31 10.72
CA MET A 164 7.73 1.56 9.97
C MET A 164 6.61 2.50 9.52
N SER A 165 6.56 2.79 8.22
CA SER A 165 5.56 3.68 7.61
C SER A 165 4.95 3.00 6.39
N VAL A 166 3.81 2.33 6.62
CA VAL A 166 3.17 1.42 5.65
C VAL A 166 1.73 1.84 5.37
N ALA A 167 1.36 1.92 4.09
CA ALA A 167 -0.03 2.01 3.64
C ALA A 167 -0.49 0.62 3.18
N TYR A 168 -1.56 0.13 3.77
CA TYR A 168 -2.13 -1.17 3.45
C TYR A 168 -3.40 -1.02 2.61
N ILE A 169 -3.44 -1.72 1.47
CA ILE A 169 -4.58 -1.77 0.55
C ILE A 169 -5.14 -3.20 0.60
N SER A 170 -6.31 -3.34 1.21
CA SER A 170 -6.99 -4.62 1.32
C SER A 170 -7.59 -5.07 -0.02
N GLN A 171 -7.89 -6.36 -0.13
CA GLN A 171 -8.58 -6.95 -1.29
C GLN A 171 -9.98 -6.35 -1.51
N HIS A 172 -10.65 -6.01 -0.41
CA HIS A 172 -11.94 -5.34 -0.38
C HIS A 172 -11.81 -4.04 0.40
N PRO A 173 -11.38 -2.95 -0.25
CA PRO A 173 -11.19 -1.69 0.44
C PRO A 173 -12.50 -1.16 1.01
N TRP A 174 -12.45 -0.83 2.29
CA TRP A 174 -13.52 -0.11 2.95
C TRP A 174 -13.37 1.39 2.71
N LEU A 175 -14.49 2.04 2.40
CA LEU A 175 -14.60 3.48 2.22
C LEU A 175 -15.44 4.06 3.34
N LEU A 176 -15.05 5.25 3.79
CA LEU A 176 -15.81 6.06 4.73
C LEU A 176 -17.13 6.49 4.09
N ASN A 177 -18.18 6.59 4.90
CA ASN A 177 -19.42 7.28 4.55
C ASN A 177 -19.14 8.80 4.53
N ALA A 178 -18.44 9.27 3.50
CA ALA A 178 -17.93 10.62 3.34
C ALA A 178 -17.75 10.94 1.85
N THR A 179 -17.28 12.15 1.52
CA THR A 179 -17.01 12.49 0.11
C THR A 179 -15.90 11.60 -0.49
N LEU A 180 -15.87 11.47 -1.81
CA LEU A 180 -14.77 10.80 -2.51
C LEU A 180 -13.41 11.43 -2.15
N ARG A 181 -13.36 12.76 -2.09
CA ARG A 181 -12.18 13.52 -1.68
C ARG A 181 -11.72 13.14 -0.28
N ASP A 182 -12.62 13.10 0.69
CA ASP A 182 -12.28 12.73 2.07
C ASP A 182 -11.80 11.28 2.17
N ASN A 183 -12.35 10.40 1.35
CA ASN A 183 -11.90 9.03 1.23
C ASN A 183 -10.45 8.93 0.72
N ILE A 184 -10.00 9.85 -0.14
CA ILE A 184 -8.62 9.90 -0.65
C ILE A 184 -7.69 10.61 0.34
N LEU A 185 -8.11 11.76 0.88
CA LEU A 185 -7.32 12.55 1.83
C LEU A 185 -7.15 11.84 3.17
N PHE A 186 -8.19 11.16 3.65
CA PHE A 186 -8.19 10.34 4.85
C PHE A 186 -7.62 11.06 6.08
N GLY A 187 -8.13 12.26 6.35
CA GLY A 187 -7.70 13.13 7.46
C GLY A 187 -6.47 13.99 7.18
N ARG A 188 -5.87 13.89 5.99
CA ARG A 188 -4.79 14.79 5.54
C ARG A 188 -5.35 16.07 4.93
N ARG A 189 -4.54 17.13 4.96
CA ARG A 189 -4.88 18.39 4.29
C ARG A 189 -4.90 18.20 2.78
N LEU A 190 -5.79 18.93 2.10
CA LEU A 190 -5.83 19.00 0.64
C LEU A 190 -4.67 19.85 0.12
N LEU A 191 -3.81 19.25 -0.68
CA LEU A 191 -2.76 19.89 -1.46
C LEU A 191 -3.14 19.72 -2.92
N ALA A 192 -3.69 20.76 -3.53
CA ALA A 192 -4.33 20.72 -4.84
C ALA A 192 -3.44 20.06 -5.91
N ARG A 193 -2.15 20.42 -5.98
CA ARG A 193 -1.24 19.85 -6.98
C ARG A 193 -0.97 18.36 -6.75
N ARG A 194 -0.69 17.98 -5.49
CA ARG A 194 -0.48 16.57 -5.11
C ARG A 194 -1.72 15.74 -5.38
N TYR A 195 -2.88 16.27 -5.03
CA TYR A 195 -4.18 15.63 -5.21
C TYR A 195 -4.46 15.35 -6.69
N GLN A 196 -4.30 16.36 -7.56
CA GLN A 196 -4.47 16.19 -9.01
C GLN A 196 -3.51 15.15 -9.61
N ARG A 197 -2.24 15.15 -9.18
CA ARG A 197 -1.27 14.11 -9.60
C ARG A 197 -1.70 12.71 -9.17
N VAL A 198 -2.22 12.56 -7.96
CA VAL A 198 -2.73 11.27 -7.46
C VAL A 198 -3.95 10.82 -8.26
N LEU A 199 -4.90 11.71 -8.54
CA LEU A 199 -6.07 11.39 -9.37
C LEU A 199 -5.65 10.92 -10.78
N GLN A 200 -4.67 11.58 -11.38
CA GLN A 200 -4.13 11.20 -12.68
C GLN A 200 -3.41 9.85 -12.63
N ALA A 201 -2.50 9.65 -11.66
CA ALA A 201 -1.74 8.41 -11.51
C ALA A 201 -2.65 7.19 -11.23
N CYS A 202 -3.77 7.40 -10.54
CA CYS A 202 -4.76 6.35 -10.28
C CYS A 202 -5.83 6.21 -11.37
N ALA A 203 -5.77 6.99 -12.45
CA ALA A 203 -6.78 7.05 -13.51
C ALA A 203 -8.22 7.23 -12.96
N LEU A 204 -8.38 8.08 -11.94
CA LEU A 204 -9.67 8.32 -11.28
C LEU A 204 -10.55 9.34 -11.99
N LYS A 205 -10.00 10.10 -12.96
CA LYS A 205 -10.75 11.15 -13.65
C LYS A 205 -12.05 10.66 -14.32
N PRO A 206 -12.06 9.54 -15.07
CA PRO A 206 -13.30 8.99 -15.62
C PRO A 206 -14.32 8.59 -14.55
N ASP A 207 -13.85 8.14 -13.38
CA ASP A 207 -14.75 7.80 -12.27
C ASP A 207 -15.34 9.03 -11.61
N ILE A 208 -14.61 10.15 -11.58
CA ILE A 208 -15.08 11.41 -11.01
C ILE A 208 -16.08 12.08 -11.95
N ASP A 209 -15.82 12.05 -13.25
CA ASP A 209 -16.63 12.74 -14.26
C ASP A 209 -18.07 12.16 -14.36
N ILE A 210 -18.30 10.91 -13.90
CA ILE A 210 -19.64 10.31 -13.83
C ILE A 210 -20.39 10.60 -12.52
N LEU A 211 -19.73 11.19 -11.52
CA LEU A 211 -20.35 11.45 -10.22
C LEU A 211 -21.09 12.79 -10.24
N PRO A 212 -22.28 12.89 -9.61
CA PRO A 212 -23.14 14.07 -9.68
C PRO A 212 -22.47 15.35 -9.16
N ASN A 213 -21.61 15.25 -8.13
CA ASN A 213 -20.88 16.36 -7.54
C ASN A 213 -19.36 16.18 -7.69
N GLY A 214 -18.92 15.44 -8.72
CA GLY A 214 -17.50 15.10 -8.89
C GLY A 214 -16.91 14.45 -7.63
N ASP A 215 -15.75 14.94 -7.20
CA ASP A 215 -15.04 14.40 -6.02
C ASP A 215 -15.65 14.83 -4.67
N GLN A 216 -16.65 15.72 -4.67
CA GLN A 216 -17.46 16.07 -3.51
C GLN A 216 -18.67 15.16 -3.33
N THR A 217 -18.86 14.18 -4.21
CA THR A 217 -19.95 13.22 -4.09
C THR A 217 -19.78 12.35 -2.85
N GLU A 218 -20.82 12.25 -2.04
CA GLU A 218 -20.87 11.34 -0.89
C GLU A 218 -20.86 9.89 -1.34
N ILE A 219 -20.02 9.06 -0.73
CA ILE A 219 -19.88 7.63 -1.01
C ILE A 219 -20.41 6.86 0.20
N GLY A 220 -21.08 5.72 -0.03
CA GLY A 220 -21.50 4.80 1.04
C GLY A 220 -23.01 4.57 1.10
N GLU A 221 -23.52 4.17 2.28
CA GLU A 221 -24.89 3.63 2.45
C GLU A 221 -26.01 4.58 1.97
N ARG A 222 -25.81 5.89 2.08
CA ARG A 222 -26.75 6.93 1.63
C ARG A 222 -26.24 7.70 0.40
N GLY A 223 -25.07 7.34 -0.11
CA GLY A 223 -24.37 8.05 -1.17
C GLY A 223 -24.30 7.25 -2.46
N PHE A 224 -23.37 7.65 -3.33
CA PHE A 224 -23.08 6.97 -4.58
C PHE A 224 -22.36 5.65 -4.32
N ASN A 225 -22.89 4.57 -4.90
CA ASN A 225 -22.30 3.24 -4.78
C ASN A 225 -21.24 3.02 -5.86
N LEU A 226 -19.98 2.93 -5.44
CA LEU A 226 -18.86 2.62 -6.32
C LEU A 226 -18.78 1.12 -6.62
N SER A 227 -18.42 0.79 -7.86
CA SER A 227 -18.05 -0.59 -8.24
C SER A 227 -16.80 -1.07 -7.47
N GLY A 228 -16.55 -2.38 -7.48
CA GLY A 228 -15.36 -2.95 -6.82
C GLY A 228 -14.04 -2.37 -7.35
N GLY A 229 -13.93 -2.19 -8.66
CA GLY A 229 -12.73 -1.61 -9.29
C GLY A 229 -12.53 -0.13 -8.93
N GLN A 230 -13.62 0.64 -8.85
CA GLN A 230 -13.58 2.03 -8.40
C GLN A 230 -13.13 2.14 -6.95
N ARG A 231 -13.70 1.33 -6.05
CA ARG A 231 -13.27 1.28 -4.65
C ARG A 231 -11.77 0.97 -4.53
N GLN A 232 -11.26 0.10 -5.40
CA GLN A 232 -9.84 -0.23 -5.42
C GLN A 232 -8.96 0.93 -5.90
N ARG A 233 -9.34 1.65 -6.96
CA ARG A 233 -8.63 2.86 -7.40
C ARG A 233 -8.62 3.96 -6.33
N VAL A 234 -9.75 4.15 -5.63
CA VAL A 234 -9.82 5.10 -4.50
C VAL A 234 -8.89 4.69 -3.35
N ALA A 235 -8.80 3.40 -3.04
CA ALA A 235 -7.89 2.91 -2.00
C ALA A 235 -6.41 3.04 -2.39
N VAL A 236 -6.08 2.83 -3.67
CA VAL A 236 -4.74 3.11 -4.20
C VAL A 236 -4.43 4.60 -4.11
N ALA A 237 -5.37 5.47 -4.50
CA ALA A 237 -5.22 6.91 -4.37
C ALA A 237 -5.01 7.34 -2.92
N ARG A 238 -5.76 6.78 -1.97
CA ARG A 238 -5.56 6.97 -0.53
C ARG A 238 -4.15 6.60 -0.08
N ALA A 239 -3.66 5.44 -0.51
CA ALA A 239 -2.32 4.99 -0.18
C ALA A 239 -1.24 5.90 -0.79
N LEU A 240 -1.39 6.33 -2.05
CA LEU A 240 -0.45 7.24 -2.70
C LEU A 240 -0.47 8.64 -2.08
N TYR A 241 -1.64 9.14 -1.68
CA TYR A 241 -1.79 10.42 -1.03
C TYR A 241 -1.27 10.41 0.41
N SER A 242 -1.21 9.25 1.07
CA SER A 242 -0.60 9.12 2.41
C SER A 242 0.91 9.42 2.41
N ASP A 243 1.48 9.66 3.59
CA ASP A 243 2.94 9.82 3.77
C ASP A 243 3.67 8.48 3.96
N ALA A 244 2.99 7.36 3.69
CA ALA A 244 3.58 6.04 3.80
C ALA A 244 4.75 5.87 2.83
N ARG A 245 5.87 5.33 3.34
CA ARG A 245 7.04 4.99 2.51
C ARG A 245 6.81 3.72 1.70
N THR A 246 6.20 2.73 2.33
CA THR A 246 5.90 1.43 1.73
C THR A 246 4.41 1.26 1.51
N VAL A 247 4.01 0.75 0.34
CA VAL A 247 2.64 0.35 0.04
C VAL A 247 2.58 -1.17 -0.07
N ILE A 248 1.66 -1.77 0.67
CA ILE A 248 1.35 -3.20 0.61
C ILE A 248 -0.06 -3.35 0.05
N MET A 249 -0.21 -4.13 -1.02
CA MET A 249 -1.49 -4.34 -1.69
C MET A 249 -1.81 -5.82 -1.89
N VAL A 250 -3.05 -6.18 -1.58
CA VAL A 250 -3.61 -7.53 -1.79
C VAL A 250 -4.43 -7.59 -3.08
N ARG A 251 -4.09 -8.50 -4.01
CA ARG A 251 -4.94 -8.74 -5.19
C ARG A 251 -6.02 -9.78 -4.91
N LYS A 252 -7.06 -9.72 -5.75
CA LYS A 252 -8.17 -10.69 -5.78
C LYS A 252 -7.72 -12.12 -6.07
N ASP A 253 -6.66 -12.30 -6.87
CA ASP A 253 -6.17 -13.61 -7.32
C ASP A 253 -5.29 -14.31 -6.26
N GLY A 254 -5.08 -13.66 -5.10
CA GLY A 254 -4.23 -14.17 -4.04
C GLY A 254 -2.73 -13.89 -4.25
N ASP A 255 -2.33 -13.16 -5.28
CA ASP A 255 -0.98 -12.60 -5.39
C ASP A 255 -0.88 -11.25 -4.66
N TYR A 256 0.31 -10.91 -4.15
CA TYR A 256 0.51 -9.67 -3.38
C TYR A 256 1.60 -8.82 -3.99
N PHE A 257 1.34 -7.53 -4.03
CA PHE A 257 2.31 -6.54 -4.43
C PHE A 257 2.81 -5.80 -3.20
N PHE A 258 4.13 -5.78 -3.08
CA PHE A 258 4.87 -4.86 -2.24
C PHE A 258 5.46 -3.81 -3.14
N TYR A 259 5.00 -2.59 -3.03
CA TYR A 259 5.63 -1.49 -3.73
C TYR A 259 6.26 -0.58 -2.67
N ASN A 260 7.58 -0.66 -2.54
CA ASN A 260 8.29 0.39 -1.80
C ASN A 260 8.43 1.59 -2.74
N ALA A 261 7.58 2.59 -2.51
CA ALA A 261 7.22 3.60 -3.47
C ALA A 261 7.94 4.94 -3.27
N LYS A 262 8.60 5.16 -2.11
CA LYS A 262 9.00 6.52 -1.73
C LYS A 262 10.30 6.59 -0.95
#